data_AF-A0A960YWN1-F1
#
_entry.id   AF-A0A960YWN1-F1
#
_cell.length_a   1.000
_cell.length_b   1.000
_cell.length_c   1.000
_cell.angle_alpha   90.00
_cell.angle_beta   90.00
_cell.angle_gamma   90.00
#
_symmetry.space_group_name_H-M   'P 1'
#
loop_
_entity.id
_entity.type
_entity.pdbx_description
1 polymer ?
#
loop_
_entity_poly.entity_id
_entity_poly.type
_entity_poly.pdbx_seq_one_letter_code
_entity_poly.pdbx_strand_id
1 'polypeptide(L)'
;MNFTYLLILAMVIWGVSWASAKQISGYSPPEVLIFWRNLATFIFLFPFLFILKQKVKFSKKIFLNSLFGAILMSTYNYLFFAGLKNGLAGAGGVLVTTLNPILNFILVSILYHHVWKKREIIGLIMGFSGGLIIIRIWEIKPEDIYKSGNLFFLIASLMWAFLSIQTHRAKKYMEPIPYSFLVYGFSTIITFFFAFFYDWTAPIGFDLKFWINLIYLSGISTAFATTIYFIASS
;
A
#
# COMPACT_ATOMS: atom_id res chain seq x y z
N MET A 1 -16.42 2.05 23.17
CA MET A 1 -16.65 2.72 21.87
C MET A 1 -16.47 1.66 20.80
N ASN A 2 -17.46 1.39 19.94
CA ASN A 2 -17.38 0.26 19.00
C ASN A 2 -16.25 0.49 17.97
N PHE A 3 -15.14 -0.23 18.13
CA PHE A 3 -13.97 -0.21 17.23
C PHE A 3 -14.34 -0.49 15.76
N THR A 4 -15.50 -1.08 15.50
CA THR A 4 -16.08 -1.27 14.16
C THR A 4 -16.23 0.04 13.38
N TYR A 5 -16.67 1.14 13.99
CA TYR A 5 -16.84 2.42 13.27
C TYR A 5 -15.49 2.99 12.82
N LEU A 6 -14.46 2.82 13.64
CA LEU A 6 -13.09 3.23 13.32
C LEU A 6 -12.51 2.41 12.17
N LEU A 7 -12.79 1.10 12.13
CA LEU A 7 -12.39 0.24 11.01
C LEU A 7 -13.10 0.64 9.72
N ILE A 8 -14.41 0.90 9.75
CA ILE A 8 -15.17 1.36 8.58
C ILE A 8 -14.59 2.68 8.07
N LEU A 9 -14.33 3.64 8.96
CA LEU A 9 -13.72 4.91 8.60
C LEU A 9 -12.36 4.73 7.91
N ALA A 10 -11.48 3.88 8.47
CA ALA A 10 -10.19 3.59 7.87
C ALA A 10 -10.32 3.00 6.45
N MET A 11 -11.27 2.07 6.25
CA MET A 11 -11.53 1.45 4.95
C MET A 11 -12.06 2.44 3.91
N VAL A 12 -12.94 3.36 4.31
CA VAL A 12 -13.45 4.42 3.42
C VAL A 12 -12.31 5.35 2.99
N ILE A 13 -11.46 5.77 3.93
CA ILE A 13 -10.30 6.63 3.63
C ILE A 13 -9.36 5.94 2.63
N TRP A 14 -9.04 4.66 2.85
CA TRP A 14 -8.24 3.88 1.90
C TRP A 14 -8.91 3.72 0.54
N GLY A 15 -10.23 3.56 0.47
CA GLY A 15 -10.97 3.49 -0.79
C GLY A 15 -10.77 4.74 -1.66
N VAL A 16 -10.86 5.93 -1.06
CA VAL A 16 -10.69 7.22 -1.77
C VAL A 16 -9.23 7.45 -2.23
N SER A 17 -8.26 6.79 -1.60
CA SER A 17 -6.84 6.93 -1.96
C SER A 17 -6.53 6.52 -3.40
N TRP A 18 -7.30 5.60 -3.98
CA TRP A 18 -7.12 5.17 -5.36
C TRP A 18 -7.40 6.28 -6.37
N ALA A 19 -8.53 6.98 -6.19
CA ALA A 19 -8.88 8.12 -7.02
C ALA A 19 -7.84 9.24 -6.89
N SER A 20 -7.38 9.50 -5.66
CA SER A 20 -6.35 10.49 -5.38
C SER A 20 -5.01 10.15 -6.04
N ALA A 21 -4.57 8.89 -5.96
CA ALA A 21 -3.32 8.43 -6.59
C ALA A 21 -3.38 8.50 -8.11
N LYS A 22 -4.52 8.13 -8.72
CA LYS A 22 -4.72 8.28 -10.16
C LYS A 22 -4.63 9.75 -10.58
N GLN A 23 -5.09 10.67 -9.75
CA GLN A 23 -5.08 12.08 -10.09
C GLN A 23 -3.67 12.67 -10.20
N ILE A 24 -2.71 12.15 -9.44
CA ILE A 24 -1.31 12.60 -9.48
C ILE A 24 -0.40 11.70 -10.35
N SER A 25 -0.86 10.51 -10.78
CA SER A 25 -0.03 9.56 -11.52
C SER A 25 0.47 10.08 -12.87
N GLY A 26 -0.15 11.14 -13.40
CA GLY A 26 0.24 11.79 -14.66
C GLY A 26 1.22 12.95 -14.50
N TYR A 27 1.49 13.42 -13.28
CA TYR A 27 2.30 14.63 -13.06
C TYR A 27 3.80 14.38 -13.25
N SER A 28 4.29 13.19 -12.93
CA SER A 28 5.73 12.88 -12.96
C SER A 28 5.94 11.36 -13.15
N PRO A 29 7.14 10.89 -13.50
CA PRO A 29 7.45 9.45 -13.52
C PRO A 29 7.19 8.78 -12.16
N PRO A 30 6.83 7.48 -12.13
CA PRO A 30 6.57 6.74 -10.90
C PRO A 30 7.69 6.89 -9.85
N GLU A 31 8.95 6.89 -10.26
CA GLU A 31 10.14 7.03 -9.41
C GLU A 31 10.11 8.30 -8.57
N VAL A 32 9.75 9.43 -9.17
CA VAL A 32 9.64 10.72 -8.49
C VAL A 32 8.41 10.73 -7.57
N LEU A 33 7.28 10.22 -8.04
CA LEU A 33 6.03 10.18 -7.25
C LEU A 33 6.17 9.34 -5.98
N ILE A 34 6.80 8.17 -6.08
CA ILE A 34 6.97 7.29 -4.92
C ILE A 34 7.95 7.86 -3.91
N PHE A 35 9.00 8.55 -4.36
CA PHE A 35 9.92 9.26 -3.46
C PHE A 35 9.18 10.29 -2.61
N TRP A 36 8.44 11.21 -3.26
CA TRP A 36 7.69 12.24 -2.54
C TRP A 36 6.59 11.66 -1.64
N ARG A 37 5.89 10.61 -2.09
CA ARG A 37 4.88 9.93 -1.27
C ARG A 37 5.50 9.29 -0.03
N ASN A 38 6.62 8.59 -0.17
CA ASN A 38 7.30 7.91 0.93
C ASN A 38 7.89 8.92 1.91
N LEU A 39 8.53 9.98 1.41
CA LEU A 39 9.06 11.08 2.22
C LEU A 39 7.94 11.74 3.03
N ALA A 40 6.84 12.11 2.38
CA ALA A 40 5.70 12.71 3.06
C ALA A 40 5.11 11.76 4.11
N THR A 41 5.00 10.47 3.81
CA THR A 41 4.48 9.47 4.77
C THR A 41 5.40 9.33 5.99
N PHE A 42 6.71 9.28 5.76
CA PHE A 42 7.71 9.24 6.82
C PHE A 42 7.59 10.46 7.76
N ILE A 43 7.44 11.65 7.18
CA ILE A 43 7.22 12.90 7.93
C ILE A 43 5.90 12.85 8.71
N PHE A 44 4.80 12.42 8.08
CA PHE A 44 3.49 12.36 8.75
C PHE A 44 3.39 11.29 9.83
N LEU A 45 4.16 10.20 9.76
CA LEU A 45 4.20 9.18 10.81
C LEU A 45 4.96 9.64 12.06
N PHE A 46 5.91 10.57 11.92
CA PHE A 46 6.71 11.08 13.03
C PHE A 46 5.88 11.61 14.22
N PRO A 47 4.89 12.52 14.05
CA PRO A 47 4.08 13.00 15.17
C PRO A 47 3.29 11.88 15.88
N PHE A 48 2.85 10.84 15.16
CA PHE A 48 2.13 9.71 15.76
C PHE A 48 3.00 8.90 16.73
N LEU A 49 4.33 8.89 16.57
CA LEU A 49 5.23 8.25 17.54
C LEU A 49 5.11 8.91 18.92
N PHE A 50 5.00 10.24 18.96
CA PHE A 50 4.86 11.01 20.19
C PHE A 50 3.45 10.91 20.77
N ILE A 51 2.43 11.05 19.93
CA ILE A 51 1.01 10.98 20.33
C ILE A 51 0.72 9.61 20.99
N LEU A 52 1.21 8.53 20.38
CA LEU A 52 1.02 7.17 20.89
C LEU A 52 2.07 6.75 21.94
N LYS A 53 3.05 7.61 22.24
CA LYS A 53 4.17 7.35 23.15
C LYS A 53 4.95 6.07 22.81
N GLN A 54 5.03 5.74 21.51
CA GLN A 54 5.71 4.53 21.03
C GLN A 54 7.16 4.87 20.65
N LYS A 55 8.11 4.08 21.16
CA LYS A 55 9.55 4.28 20.92
C LYS A 55 10.04 3.40 19.77
N VAL A 56 10.88 3.97 18.91
CA VAL A 56 11.62 3.22 17.90
C VAL A 56 12.76 2.47 18.59
N LYS A 57 12.71 1.13 18.56
CA LYS A 57 13.76 0.27 19.11
C LYS A 57 14.67 -0.22 17.99
N PHE A 58 15.93 0.18 17.97
CA PHE A 58 16.87 -0.36 16.99
C PHE A 58 17.50 -1.67 17.48
N SER A 59 17.44 -2.68 16.62
CA SER A 59 18.24 -3.89 16.73
C SER A 59 18.64 -4.33 15.32
N LYS A 60 19.71 -5.12 15.18
CA LYS A 60 20.12 -5.66 13.87
C LYS A 60 18.97 -6.39 13.17
N LYS A 61 18.15 -7.12 13.94
CA LYS A 61 16.98 -7.84 13.42
C LYS A 61 15.89 -6.90 12.91
N ILE A 62 15.56 -5.86 13.67
CA ILE A 62 14.58 -4.85 13.27
C ILE A 62 15.08 -4.10 12.04
N PHE A 63 16.35 -3.69 12.03
CA PHE A 63 16.98 -3.01 10.91
C PHE A 63 16.85 -3.83 9.62
N LEU A 64 17.28 -5.10 9.62
CA LEU A 64 17.19 -5.96 8.43
C LEU A 64 15.73 -6.21 8.02
N ASN A 65 14.83 -6.42 8.97
CA ASN A 65 13.40 -6.62 8.68
C ASN A 65 12.71 -5.37 8.12
N SER A 66 13.08 -4.18 8.60
CA SER A 66 12.56 -2.91 8.11
C SER A 66 13.16 -2.55 6.75
N LEU A 67 14.43 -2.89 6.50
CA LEU A 67 15.05 -2.73 5.18
C LEU A 67 14.39 -3.65 4.13
N PHE A 68 14.15 -4.91 4.47
CA PHE A 68 13.42 -5.82 3.59
C PHE A 68 11.98 -5.35 3.35
N GLY A 69 11.29 -4.90 4.41
CA GLY A 69 9.98 -4.27 4.29
C GLY A 69 9.99 -3.01 3.41
N ALA A 70 11.06 -2.22 3.46
CA ALA A 70 11.23 -1.03 2.62
C ALA A 70 11.45 -1.37 1.15
N ILE A 71 12.16 -2.46 0.82
CA ILE A 71 12.28 -2.95 -0.55
C ILE A 71 10.90 -3.37 -1.07
N LEU A 72 10.17 -4.20 -0.32
CA LEU A 72 8.81 -4.61 -0.68
C LEU A 72 7.87 -3.42 -0.85
N MET A 73 7.91 -2.45 0.06
CA MET A 73 7.12 -1.22 0.01
C MET A 73 7.48 -0.36 -1.21
N SER A 74 8.76 -0.20 -1.51
CA SER A 74 9.23 0.61 -2.65
C SER A 74 8.81 -0.03 -3.96
N THR A 75 9.01 -1.34 -4.11
CA THR A 75 8.59 -2.12 -5.29
C THR A 75 7.08 -2.09 -5.46
N TYR A 76 6.31 -2.29 -4.37
CA TYR A 76 4.86 -2.16 -4.39
C TYR A 76 4.42 -0.78 -4.90
N ASN A 77 4.95 0.30 -4.32
CA ASN A 77 4.57 1.65 -4.70
C ASN A 77 4.95 1.96 -6.16
N TYR A 78 6.12 1.53 -6.60
CA TYR A 78 6.55 1.71 -7.99
C TYR A 78 5.59 1.00 -8.96
N LEU A 79 5.34 -0.29 -8.75
CA LEU A 79 4.43 -1.08 -9.57
C LEU A 79 3.01 -0.51 -9.55
N PHE A 80 2.56 -0.01 -8.41
CA PHE A 80 1.27 0.64 -8.27
C PHE A 80 1.15 1.90 -9.14
N PHE A 81 2.11 2.84 -9.06
CA PHE A 81 2.08 4.04 -9.89
C PHE A 81 2.35 3.76 -11.37
N ALA A 82 3.24 2.82 -11.68
CA ALA A 82 3.47 2.35 -13.05
C ALA A 82 2.20 1.71 -13.64
N GLY A 83 1.46 0.92 -12.85
CA GLY A 83 0.16 0.38 -13.22
C GLY A 83 -0.88 1.48 -13.42
N LEU A 84 -0.93 2.49 -12.56
CA LEU A 84 -1.87 3.62 -12.72
C LEU A 84 -1.61 4.43 -13.99
N LYS A 85 -0.34 4.56 -14.39
CA LYS A 85 0.07 5.28 -15.60
C LYS A 85 -0.18 4.48 -16.87
N ASN A 86 0.14 3.19 -16.87
CA ASN A 86 0.17 2.35 -18.08
C ASN A 86 -1.02 1.38 -18.21
N GLY A 87 -1.83 1.20 -17.17
CA GLY A 87 -2.94 0.25 -17.11
C GLY A 87 -4.31 0.92 -17.01
N LEU A 88 -5.35 0.09 -16.97
CA LEU A 88 -6.73 0.54 -16.75
C LEU A 88 -6.91 0.90 -15.28
N ALA A 89 -6.68 2.16 -14.91
CA ALA A 89 -6.69 2.58 -13.51
C ALA A 89 -7.97 2.22 -12.74
N GLY A 90 -9.14 2.27 -13.39
CA GLY A 90 -10.42 1.84 -12.80
C GLY A 90 -10.47 0.34 -12.49
N ALA A 91 -9.97 -0.49 -13.39
CA ALA A 91 -9.85 -1.94 -13.15
C ALA A 91 -8.73 -2.26 -12.15
N GLY A 92 -7.61 -1.54 -12.21
CA GLY A 92 -6.44 -1.72 -11.34
C GLY A 92 -6.76 -1.58 -9.86
N GLY A 93 -7.56 -0.57 -9.49
CA GLY A 93 -7.95 -0.38 -8.09
C GLY A 93 -8.80 -1.50 -7.51
N VAL A 94 -9.72 -2.01 -8.31
CA VAL A 94 -10.57 -3.14 -7.93
C VAL A 94 -9.75 -4.44 -7.93
N LEU A 95 -8.92 -4.66 -8.95
CA LEU A 95 -8.06 -5.83 -9.05
C LEU A 95 -7.16 -5.93 -7.83
N VAL A 96 -6.45 -4.86 -7.45
CA VAL A 96 -5.57 -4.91 -6.28
C VAL A 96 -6.35 -5.11 -4.98
N THR A 97 -7.47 -4.40 -4.79
CA THR A 97 -8.26 -4.52 -3.55
C THR A 97 -8.93 -5.89 -3.39
N THR A 98 -9.31 -6.54 -4.49
CA THR A 98 -9.82 -7.94 -4.49
C THR A 98 -8.71 -8.97 -4.36
N LEU A 99 -7.58 -8.79 -5.06
CA LEU A 99 -6.48 -9.76 -5.06
C LEU A 99 -5.69 -9.74 -3.75
N ASN A 100 -5.55 -8.58 -3.09
CA ASN A 100 -4.78 -8.44 -1.85
C ASN A 100 -5.22 -9.45 -0.77
N PRO A 101 -6.51 -9.54 -0.38
CA PRO A 101 -6.97 -10.53 0.60
C PRO A 101 -6.74 -11.98 0.13
N ILE A 102 -6.97 -12.27 -1.15
CA ILE A 102 -6.85 -13.61 -1.72
C ILE A 102 -5.39 -14.08 -1.68
N LEU A 103 -4.47 -13.28 -2.22
CA LEU A 103 -3.04 -13.58 -2.22
C LEU A 103 -2.48 -13.66 -0.80
N ASN A 104 -2.89 -12.75 0.09
CA ASN A 104 -2.50 -12.80 1.49
C ASN A 104 -2.98 -14.09 2.16
N PHE A 105 -4.23 -14.52 1.95
CA PHE A 105 -4.77 -15.76 2.51
C PHE A 105 -4.04 -17.00 1.96
N ILE A 106 -3.80 -17.05 0.65
CA ILE A 106 -3.05 -18.14 0.01
C ILE A 106 -1.63 -18.22 0.60
N LEU A 107 -0.91 -17.11 0.64
CA LEU A 107 0.46 -17.07 1.17
C LEU A 107 0.52 -17.46 2.65
N VAL A 108 -0.39 -16.94 3.47
CA VAL A 108 -0.49 -17.33 4.88
C VAL A 108 -0.77 -18.82 5.00
N SER A 109 -1.68 -19.36 4.17
CA SER A 109 -2.01 -20.79 4.22
C SER A 109 -0.84 -21.68 3.85
N ILE A 110 -0.04 -21.28 2.86
CA ILE A 110 1.18 -22.00 2.47
C ILE A 110 2.24 -21.89 3.57
N LEU A 111 2.53 -20.68 4.05
CA LEU A 111 3.63 -20.43 5.00
C LEU A 111 3.37 -20.96 6.41
N TYR A 112 2.10 -21.02 6.82
CA TYR A 112 1.69 -21.45 8.16
C TYR A 112 0.94 -22.78 8.14
N HIS A 113 0.90 -23.47 7.00
CA HIS A 113 0.19 -24.74 6.82
C HIS A 113 -1.26 -24.71 7.32
N HIS A 114 -1.96 -23.58 7.11
CA HIS A 114 -3.36 -23.42 7.52
C HIS A 114 -4.26 -24.29 6.66
N VAL A 115 -5.16 -25.05 7.31
CA VAL A 115 -6.15 -25.89 6.63
C VAL A 115 -7.40 -25.08 6.35
N TRP A 116 -7.79 -25.04 5.08
CA TRP A 116 -8.85 -24.16 4.60
C TRP A 116 -10.22 -24.63 5.09
N LYS A 117 -10.96 -23.74 5.74
CA LYS A 117 -12.35 -24.00 6.15
C LYS A 117 -13.29 -23.70 4.98
N LYS A 118 -14.37 -24.47 4.84
CA LYS A 118 -15.40 -24.23 3.80
C LYS A 118 -15.91 -22.79 3.77
N ARG A 119 -16.08 -22.15 4.95
CA ARG A 119 -16.53 -20.76 5.05
C ARG A 119 -15.52 -19.74 4.50
N GLU A 120 -14.22 -20.00 4.67
CA GLU A 120 -13.14 -19.15 4.14
C GLU A 120 -13.11 -19.23 2.61
N ILE A 121 -13.22 -20.44 2.06
CA ILE A 121 -13.31 -20.67 0.61
C ILE A 121 -14.50 -19.94 0.01
N ILE A 122 -15.69 -20.08 0.60
CA ILE A 122 -16.91 -19.41 0.13
C ILE A 122 -16.71 -17.88 0.15
N GLY A 123 -16.14 -17.34 1.23
CA GLY A 123 -15.85 -15.90 1.33
C GLY A 123 -14.87 -15.41 0.26
N LEU A 124 -13.82 -16.16 -0.03
CA LEU A 124 -12.85 -15.83 -1.08
C LEU A 124 -13.48 -15.87 -2.48
N ILE A 125 -14.28 -16.90 -2.77
CA ILE A 125 -14.99 -17.01 -4.05
C ILE A 125 -15.96 -15.84 -4.21
N MET A 126 -16.77 -15.53 -3.18
CA MET A 126 -17.69 -14.40 -3.21
C MET A 126 -16.95 -13.06 -3.41
N GLY A 127 -15.85 -12.83 -2.71
CA GLY A 127 -15.03 -11.63 -2.86
C GLY A 127 -14.42 -11.50 -4.25
N PHE A 128 -13.90 -12.62 -4.80
CA PHE A 128 -13.36 -12.66 -6.16
C PHE A 128 -14.44 -12.37 -7.21
N SER A 129 -15.60 -13.03 -7.11
CA SER A 129 -16.74 -12.78 -8.00
C SER A 129 -17.23 -11.33 -7.93
N GLY A 130 -17.30 -10.75 -6.72
CA GLY A 130 -17.64 -9.33 -6.55
C GLY A 130 -16.65 -8.40 -7.27
N GLY A 131 -15.34 -8.66 -7.15
CA GLY A 131 -14.32 -7.91 -7.88
C GLY A 131 -14.48 -8.00 -9.40
N LEU A 132 -14.73 -9.20 -9.93
CA LEU A 132 -14.97 -9.43 -11.37
C LEU A 132 -16.21 -8.66 -11.89
N ILE A 133 -17.25 -8.54 -11.07
CA ILE A 133 -18.46 -7.79 -11.39
C ILE A 133 -18.17 -6.28 -11.43
N ILE A 134 -17.45 -5.75 -10.44
CA ILE A 134 -17.13 -4.32 -10.37
C ILE A 134 -16.26 -3.89 -11.55
N ILE A 135 -15.28 -4.70 -11.97
CA ILE A 135 -14.47 -4.41 -13.16
C ILE A 135 -15.19 -4.65 -14.49
N ARG A 136 -16.41 -5.21 -14.45
CA ARG A 136 -17.18 -5.60 -15.64
C ARG A 136 -16.34 -6.46 -16.57
N ILE A 137 -15.85 -7.59 -16.07
CA ILE A 137 -14.89 -8.45 -16.80
C ILE A 137 -15.40 -8.85 -18.20
N TRP A 138 -16.72 -8.90 -18.43
CA TRP A 138 -17.35 -9.18 -19.72
C TRP A 138 -17.20 -8.05 -20.76
N GLU A 139 -16.86 -6.83 -20.35
CA GLU A 139 -16.56 -5.71 -21.25
C GLU A 139 -15.06 -5.61 -21.59
N ILE A 140 -14.20 -6.34 -20.87
CA ILE A 140 -12.73 -6.30 -21.04
C ILE A 140 -12.31 -7.38 -22.05
N LYS A 141 -11.58 -6.98 -23.11
CA LYS A 141 -11.00 -7.94 -24.04
C LYS A 141 -9.85 -8.71 -23.37
N PRO A 142 -9.66 -10.01 -23.63
CA PRO A 142 -8.57 -10.78 -23.02
C PRO A 142 -7.19 -10.15 -23.23
N GLU A 143 -6.95 -9.62 -24.42
CA GLU A 143 -5.73 -8.88 -24.81
C GLU A 143 -5.48 -7.63 -23.96
N ASP A 144 -6.54 -6.97 -23.46
CA ASP A 144 -6.41 -5.82 -22.56
C ASP A 144 -5.98 -6.22 -21.14
N ILE A 145 -6.25 -7.46 -20.72
CA ILE A 145 -5.84 -7.98 -19.40
C ILE A 145 -4.33 -8.19 -19.36
N TYR A 146 -3.74 -8.66 -20.47
CA TYR A 146 -2.31 -8.93 -20.58
C TYR A 146 -1.47 -7.69 -20.92
N LYS A 147 -2.09 -6.53 -21.10
CA LYS A 147 -1.35 -5.27 -21.23
C LYS A 147 -0.46 -5.05 -20.01
N SER A 148 0.78 -4.62 -20.26
CA SER A 148 1.85 -4.51 -19.25
C SER A 148 1.43 -3.75 -17.98
N GLY A 149 0.59 -2.72 -18.12
CA GLY A 149 0.06 -1.95 -17.01
C GLY A 149 -0.76 -2.74 -15.99
N ASN A 150 -1.56 -3.72 -16.43
CA ASN A 150 -2.38 -4.53 -15.52
C ASN A 150 -1.55 -5.60 -14.79
N LEU A 151 -0.51 -6.13 -15.44
CA LEU A 151 0.42 -7.05 -14.81
C LEU A 151 1.16 -6.40 -13.63
N PHE A 152 1.45 -5.09 -13.71
CA PHE A 152 2.03 -4.36 -12.58
C PHE A 152 1.12 -4.38 -11.35
N PHE A 153 -0.21 -4.28 -11.51
CA PHE A 153 -1.14 -4.38 -10.38
C PHE A 153 -1.17 -5.77 -9.75
N LEU A 154 -1.07 -6.83 -10.54
CA LEU A 154 -1.00 -8.20 -10.03
C LEU A 154 0.26 -8.40 -9.18
N ILE A 155 1.42 -8.00 -9.71
CA ILE A 155 2.69 -8.12 -9.00
C ILE A 155 2.71 -7.20 -7.78
N ALA A 156 2.14 -5.99 -7.87
CA ALA A 156 1.97 -5.09 -6.73
C ALA A 156 1.16 -5.77 -5.61
N SER A 157 0.06 -6.43 -5.95
CA SER A 157 -0.77 -7.14 -4.97
C SER A 157 0.00 -8.24 -4.24
N LEU A 158 0.87 -8.95 -4.97
CA LEU A 158 1.76 -9.95 -4.40
C LEU A 158 2.81 -9.33 -3.46
N MET A 159 3.45 -8.22 -3.87
CA MET A 159 4.41 -7.49 -3.01
C MET A 159 3.74 -6.99 -1.73
N TRP A 160 2.51 -6.50 -1.83
CA TRP A 160 1.71 -6.08 -0.68
C TRP A 160 1.42 -7.24 0.26
N ALA A 161 1.08 -8.42 -0.27
CA ALA A 161 0.83 -9.60 0.55
C ALA A 161 2.10 -10.04 1.31
N PHE A 162 3.27 -10.06 0.67
CA PHE A 162 4.54 -10.31 1.37
C PHE A 162 4.84 -9.25 2.43
N LEU A 163 4.61 -7.97 2.13
CA LEU A 163 4.80 -6.87 3.07
C LEU A 163 3.87 -7.01 4.28
N SER A 164 2.61 -7.38 4.08
CA SER A 164 1.62 -7.62 5.14
C SER A 164 2.09 -8.73 6.10
N ILE A 165 2.53 -9.87 5.55
CA ILE A 165 3.04 -11.00 6.33
C ILE A 165 4.30 -10.60 7.10
N GLN A 166 5.23 -9.88 6.45
CA GLN A 166 6.44 -9.38 7.08
C GLN A 166 6.13 -8.41 8.22
N THR A 167 5.18 -7.49 8.01
CA THR A 167 4.72 -6.54 9.03
C THR A 167 4.09 -7.27 10.21
N HIS A 168 3.25 -8.28 9.95
CA HIS A 168 2.67 -9.12 10.99
C HIS A 168 3.73 -9.85 11.81
N ARG A 169 4.76 -10.41 11.16
CA ARG A 169 5.90 -11.04 11.85
C ARG A 169 6.73 -10.04 12.66
N ALA A 170 6.87 -8.81 12.17
CA ALA A 170 7.60 -7.74 12.84
C ALA A 170 6.92 -7.27 14.15
N LYS A 171 5.58 -7.41 14.26
CA LYS A 171 4.84 -7.10 15.50
C LYS A 171 5.38 -7.81 16.74
N LYS A 172 6.03 -8.97 16.59
CA LYS A 172 6.70 -9.68 17.70
C LYS A 172 7.87 -8.92 18.32
N TYR A 173 8.45 -7.95 17.61
CA TYR A 173 9.67 -7.24 18.01
C TYR A 173 9.45 -5.73 18.17
N MET A 174 8.46 -5.15 17.48
CA MET A 174 8.18 -3.72 17.49
C MET A 174 6.71 -3.44 17.19
N GLU A 175 6.16 -2.41 17.85
CA GLU A 175 4.83 -1.90 17.54
C GLU A 175 4.69 -1.48 16.06
N PRO A 176 3.48 -1.59 15.46
CA PRO A 176 3.28 -1.35 14.04
C PRO A 176 3.69 0.05 13.56
N ILE A 177 3.43 1.10 14.34
CA ILE A 177 3.70 2.49 13.91
C ILE A 177 5.21 2.80 13.86
N PRO A 178 6.01 2.54 14.91
CA PRO A 178 7.46 2.61 14.82
C PRO A 178 8.06 1.74 13.70
N TYR A 179 7.49 0.56 13.45
CA TYR A 179 7.94 -0.31 12.36
C TYR A 179 7.66 0.32 10.99
N SER A 180 6.44 0.81 10.76
CA SER A 180 6.07 1.53 9.54
C SER A 180 6.91 2.79 9.34
N PHE A 181 7.21 3.53 10.41
CA PHE A 181 8.11 4.69 10.35
C PHE A 181 9.49 4.30 9.81
N LEU A 182 10.10 3.21 10.30
CA LEU A 182 11.37 2.71 9.78
C LEU A 182 11.29 2.25 8.32
N VAL A 183 10.22 1.52 7.97
CA VAL A 183 9.99 1.05 6.59
C VAL A 183 9.89 2.23 5.63
N TYR A 184 9.10 3.26 5.95
CA TYR A 184 8.98 4.45 5.11
C TYR A 184 10.24 5.31 5.10
N GLY A 185 11.01 5.36 6.20
CA GLY A 185 12.31 6.02 6.24
C GLY A 185 13.33 5.37 5.29
N PHE A 186 13.51 4.05 5.38
CA PHE A 186 14.38 3.32 4.45
C PHE A 186 13.85 3.36 3.01
N SER A 187 12.53 3.28 2.82
CA SER A 187 11.91 3.34 1.49
C SER A 187 12.14 4.71 0.86
N THR A 188 12.14 5.80 1.63
CA THR A 188 12.49 7.15 1.16
C THR A 188 13.92 7.18 0.63
N ILE A 189 14.89 6.59 1.34
CA ILE A 189 16.29 6.54 0.89
C ILE A 189 16.41 5.73 -0.41
N ILE A 190 15.79 4.54 -0.46
CA ILE A 190 15.82 3.67 -1.65
C ILE A 190 15.18 4.39 -2.85
N THR A 191 14.00 4.97 -2.67
CA THR A 191 13.28 5.64 -3.75
C THR A 191 13.91 6.94 -4.18
N PHE A 192 14.59 7.65 -3.27
CA PHE A 192 15.40 8.82 -3.64
C PHE A 192 16.52 8.45 -4.61
N PHE A 193 17.22 7.33 -4.37
CA PHE A 193 18.27 6.86 -5.30
C PHE A 193 17.73 6.66 -6.73
N PHE A 194 16.53 6.11 -6.88
CA PHE A 194 15.90 5.98 -8.20
C PHE A 194 15.41 7.31 -8.75
N ALA A 195 14.77 8.14 -7.93
CA ALA A 195 14.27 9.45 -8.32
C ALA A 195 15.40 10.41 -8.73
N PHE A 196 16.61 10.25 -8.19
CA PHE A 196 17.78 11.07 -8.50
C PHE A 196 18.17 11.05 -9.99
N PHE A 197 17.89 9.94 -10.69
CA PHE A 197 18.10 9.83 -12.14
C PHE A 197 16.99 10.50 -12.98
N TYR A 198 16.00 11.11 -12.32
CA TYR A 198 14.92 11.88 -12.91
C TYR A 198 14.86 13.28 -12.28
N ASP A 199 13.94 14.13 -12.75
CA ASP A 199 13.70 15.43 -12.13
C ASP A 199 12.90 15.28 -10.82
N TRP A 200 13.59 14.85 -9.76
CA TRP A 200 13.00 14.69 -8.43
C TRP A 200 12.57 16.02 -7.80
N THR A 201 13.08 17.14 -8.30
CA THR A 201 12.71 18.49 -7.84
C THR A 201 11.45 19.04 -8.50
N ALA A 202 11.03 18.53 -9.66
CA ALA A 202 9.85 19.00 -10.38
C ALA A 202 8.60 19.21 -9.51
N PRO A 203 8.26 18.30 -8.56
CA PRO A 203 7.07 18.47 -7.74
C PRO A 203 7.01 19.73 -6.88
N ILE A 204 8.15 20.36 -6.59
CA ILE A 204 8.22 21.64 -5.87
C ILE A 204 7.47 22.75 -6.62
N GLY A 205 7.47 22.71 -7.95
CA GLY A 205 6.77 23.66 -8.81
C GLY A 205 5.34 23.26 -9.19
N PHE A 206 4.83 22.12 -8.70
CA PHE A 206 3.48 21.65 -9.05
C PHE A 206 2.37 22.42 -8.32
N ASP A 207 1.17 22.33 -8.89
CA ASP A 207 -0.01 23.01 -8.40
C ASP A 207 -0.51 22.47 -7.05
N LEU A 208 -1.43 23.21 -6.43
CA LEU A 208 -2.06 22.82 -5.17
C LEU A 208 -2.80 21.47 -5.29
N LYS A 209 -3.32 21.15 -6.47
CA LYS A 209 -4.02 19.88 -6.72
C LYS A 209 -3.10 18.68 -6.52
N PHE A 210 -1.86 18.75 -6.98
CA PHE A 210 -0.85 17.72 -6.68
C PHE A 210 -0.64 17.55 -5.19
N TRP A 211 -0.36 18.65 -4.48
CA TRP A 211 -0.01 18.61 -3.05
C TRP A 211 -1.17 18.14 -2.17
N ILE A 212 -2.41 18.57 -2.44
CA ILE A 212 -3.59 18.08 -1.71
C ILE A 212 -3.71 16.56 -1.84
N ASN A 213 -3.54 16.02 -3.05
CA ASN A 213 -3.61 14.58 -3.28
C ASN A 213 -2.44 13.83 -2.64
N LEU A 214 -1.22 14.37 -2.73
CA LEU A 214 -0.05 13.78 -2.06
C LEU A 214 -0.22 13.73 -0.53
N ILE A 215 -0.68 14.83 0.08
CA ILE A 215 -0.94 14.93 1.52
C ILE A 215 -2.07 13.98 1.92
N TYR A 216 -3.13 13.89 1.10
CA TYR A 216 -4.20 12.93 1.33
C TYR A 216 -3.68 11.50 1.35
N LEU A 217 -2.89 11.11 0.34
CA LEU A 217 -2.32 9.77 0.24
C LEU A 217 -1.42 9.44 1.42
N SER A 218 -0.49 10.34 1.76
CA SER A 218 0.55 10.09 2.75
C SER A 218 0.08 10.32 4.19
N GLY A 219 -0.55 11.45 4.45
CA GLY A 219 -0.97 11.86 5.80
C GLY A 219 -2.30 11.24 6.22
N ILE A 220 -3.36 11.44 5.43
CA ILE A 220 -4.72 11.04 5.81
C ILE A 220 -4.91 9.53 5.62
N SER A 221 -4.56 9.02 4.43
CA SER A 221 -4.74 7.62 4.07
C SER A 221 -3.68 6.72 4.70
N THR A 222 -2.40 7.04 4.54
CA THR A 222 -1.36 6.15 5.06
C THR A 222 -1.07 6.38 6.54
N ALA A 223 -0.76 7.59 7.02
CA ALA A 223 -0.41 7.76 8.42
C ALA A 223 -1.62 7.64 9.37
N PHE A 224 -2.68 8.42 9.13
CA PHE A 224 -3.83 8.48 10.04
C PHE A 224 -4.73 7.23 9.97
N ALA A 225 -5.22 6.83 8.80
CA ALA A 225 -6.12 5.68 8.71
C ALA A 225 -5.44 4.36 9.10
N THR A 226 -4.16 4.17 8.78
CA THR A 226 -3.41 2.98 9.25
C THR A 226 -3.25 2.98 10.77
N THR A 227 -3.03 4.15 11.38
CA THR A 227 -2.97 4.27 12.84
C THR A 227 -4.29 3.90 13.49
N ILE A 228 -5.40 4.44 12.98
CA ILE A 228 -6.74 4.08 13.45
C ILE A 228 -7.00 2.59 13.28
N TYR A 229 -6.67 2.04 12.11
CA TYR A 229 -6.84 0.63 11.82
C TYR A 229 -6.09 -0.24 12.82
N PHE A 230 -4.81 0.07 13.10
CA PHE A 230 -4.03 -0.69 14.06
C PHE A 230 -4.62 -0.60 15.46
N ILE A 231 -4.98 0.60 15.94
CA ILE A 231 -5.62 0.77 17.26
C ILE A 231 -6.93 -0.02 17.36
N ALA A 232 -7.74 -0.03 16.30
CA ALA A 232 -9.04 -0.70 16.31
C ALA A 232 -8.97 -2.22 16.07
N SER A 233 -7.82 -2.72 15.61
CA SER A 233 -7.57 -4.15 15.33
C SER A 233 -6.73 -4.86 16.40
N SER A 234 -6.23 -4.10 17.39
CA SER A 234 -5.46 -4.57 18.54
C SER A 234 -6.36 -5.00 19.69
#